data_AF-A0A432LD73-F1
#
_entry.id   AF-A0A432LD73-F1
#
_cell.length_a   1.000
_cell.length_b   1.000
_cell.length_c   1.000
_cell.angle_alpha   90.00
_cell.angle_beta   90.00
_cell.angle_gamma   90.00
#
_symmetry.space_group_name_H-M   'P 1'
#
loop_
_entity.id
_entity.type
_entity.pdbx_description
1 polymer ?
#
loop_
_entity_poly.entity_id
_entity_poly.type
_entity_poly.pdbx_seq_one_letter_code
_entity_poly.pdbx_strand_id
1 'polypeptide(L)'
;MFNTMKFFQAIGVSILLTVVVTFIVSLIPFGSVGFLLLFQMILIYGSVGFFCARWNPATPYTAAYLGAVLLSFSSFLLYQFVFNIFIFADPDGIGRSMSLAVVFSLLFAYITVLIRKKREGVLT
;
A
#
# COMPACT_ATOMS: atom_id res chain seq x y z
N MET A 1 9.83 17.06 9.58
CA MET A 1 9.08 17.59 8.42
C MET A 1 8.90 16.48 7.39
N PHE A 2 7.87 16.57 6.55
CA PHE A 2 7.63 15.59 5.48
C PHE A 2 8.79 15.58 4.49
N ASN A 3 9.30 14.39 4.13
CA ASN A 3 10.39 14.23 3.18
C ASN A 3 9.87 13.58 1.90
N THR A 4 9.71 14.41 0.86
CA THR A 4 9.16 14.04 -0.44
C THR A 4 10.01 12.99 -1.17
N MET A 5 11.35 13.11 -1.10
CA MET A 5 12.25 12.13 -1.73
C MET A 5 12.06 10.73 -1.12
N LYS A 6 12.02 10.66 0.21
CA LYS A 6 11.78 9.40 0.94
C LYS A 6 10.36 8.86 0.74
N PHE A 7 9.40 9.75 0.50
CA PHE A 7 8.03 9.36 0.17
C PHE A 7 7.94 8.68 -1.20
N PHE A 8 8.53 9.26 -2.24
CA PHE A 8 8.60 8.61 -3.55
C PHE A 8 9.41 7.31 -3.51
N GLN A 9 10.47 7.26 -2.70
CA GLN A 9 11.20 6.02 -2.44
C GLN A 9 10.29 4.94 -1.84
N ALA A 10 9.45 5.28 -0.85
CA ALA A 10 8.49 4.37 -0.25
C ALA A 10 7.52 3.78 -1.29
N ILE A 11 6.94 4.64 -2.12
CA ILE A 11 6.04 4.22 -3.20
C ILE A 11 6.77 3.30 -4.19
N GLY A 12 7.94 3.72 -4.68
CA GLY A 12 8.69 2.95 -5.68
C GLY A 12 9.11 1.57 -5.17
N VAL A 13 9.58 1.49 -3.92
CA VAL A 13 9.97 0.20 -3.32
C VAL A 13 8.76 -0.69 -3.06
N SER A 14 7.62 -0.12 -2.66
CA SER A 14 6.37 -0.87 -2.54
C SER A 14 5.95 -1.48 -3.87
N ILE A 15 5.98 -0.71 -4.97
CA ILE A 15 5.64 -1.22 -6.31
C ILE A 15 6.61 -2.33 -6.72
N LEU A 16 7.92 -2.12 -6.59
CA LEU A 16 8.92 -3.12 -6.95
C LEU A 16 8.76 -4.41 -6.13
N LEU A 17 8.54 -4.28 -4.81
CA LEU A 17 8.27 -5.43 -3.94
C LEU A 17 7.02 -6.18 -4.40
N THR A 18 5.94 -5.46 -4.71
CA THR A 18 4.70 -6.07 -5.21
C THR A 18 4.93 -6.82 -6.52
N VAL A 19 5.69 -6.26 -7.46
CA VAL A 19 6.02 -6.91 -8.73
C VAL A 19 6.81 -8.20 -8.50
N VAL A 20 7.89 -8.14 -7.71
CA VAL A 20 8.76 -9.29 -7.45
C VAL A 20 8.00 -10.40 -6.73
N VAL A 21 7.26 -10.07 -5.67
CA VAL A 21 6.53 -11.08 -4.90
C VAL A 21 5.38 -11.65 -5.72
N THR A 22 4.64 -10.83 -6.47
CA THR A 22 3.57 -11.33 -7.34
C THR A 22 4.11 -12.27 -8.39
N PHE A 23 5.25 -11.94 -9.01
CA PHE A 23 5.92 -12.82 -9.97
C PHE A 23 6.23 -14.20 -9.37
N ILE A 24 6.78 -14.25 -8.15
CA ILE A 24 7.07 -15.51 -7.45
C ILE A 24 5.78 -16.26 -7.11
N VAL A 25 4.76 -15.57 -6.60
CA VAL A 25 3.48 -16.14 -6.20
C VAL A 25 2.74 -16.71 -7.42
N SER A 26 2.86 -16.09 -8.59
CA SER A 26 2.27 -16.58 -9.84
C SER A 26 2.87 -17.90 -10.35
N LEU A 27 4.02 -18.34 -9.83
CA LEU A 27 4.59 -19.66 -10.15
C LEU A 27 3.89 -20.80 -9.37
N ILE A 28 3.09 -20.47 -8.36
CA ILE A 28 2.38 -21.44 -7.53
C ILE A 28 0.90 -21.46 -7.97
N PRO A 29 0.31 -22.63 -8.26
CA PRO A 29 -1.10 -22.71 -8.64
C PRO A 29 -1.99 -22.45 -7.41
N PHE A 30 -2.58 -21.25 -7.34
CA PHE A 30 -3.56 -20.91 -6.31
C PHE A 30 -4.98 -21.28 -6.77
N GLY A 31 -5.70 -22.03 -5.93
CA GLY A 31 -7.09 -22.44 -6.22
C GLY A 31 -8.15 -21.34 -6.02
N SER A 32 -7.79 -20.16 -5.49
CA SER A 32 -8.72 -19.06 -5.22
C SER A 32 -8.18 -17.71 -5.65
N VAL A 33 -8.85 -17.09 -6.63
CA VAL A 33 -8.56 -15.73 -7.11
C VAL A 33 -8.75 -14.69 -6.00
N GLY A 34 -9.74 -14.88 -5.13
CA GLY A 34 -10.02 -13.94 -4.02
C GLY A 34 -8.87 -13.87 -3.01
N PHE A 35 -8.21 -15.00 -2.73
CA PHE A 35 -7.06 -15.04 -1.84
C PHE A 35 -5.86 -14.29 -2.44
N LEU A 36 -5.61 -14.44 -3.74
CA LEU A 36 -4.54 -13.74 -4.45
C LEU A 36 -4.74 -12.22 -4.38
N LEU A 37 -5.97 -11.74 -4.62
CA LEU A 37 -6.30 -10.31 -4.55
C LEU A 37 -6.13 -9.74 -3.14
N LEU A 38 -6.57 -10.47 -2.11
CA LEU A 38 -6.39 -10.05 -0.72
C LEU A 38 -4.91 -10.00 -0.34
N PHE A 39 -4.13 -11.01 -0.74
CA PHE A 39 -2.70 -11.04 -0.53
C PHE A 39 -1.99 -9.86 -1.21
N GLN A 40 -2.31 -9.56 -2.47
CA GLN A 40 -1.76 -8.41 -3.18
C GLN A 40 -2.13 -7.08 -2.53
N MET A 41 -3.39 -6.93 -2.07
CA MET A 41 -3.84 -5.74 -1.36
C MET A 41 -3.03 -5.51 -0.08
N ILE A 42 -2.86 -6.56 0.75
CA ILE A 42 -2.05 -6.47 1.97
C ILE A 42 -0.60 -6.15 1.62
N LEU A 43 -0.05 -6.78 0.58
CA LEU A 43 1.33 -6.58 0.19
C LEU A 43 1.61 -5.15 -0.26
N ILE A 44 0.82 -4.59 -1.18
CA ILE A 44 1.09 -3.26 -1.73
C ILE A 44 0.80 -2.15 -0.72
N TYR A 45 -0.38 -2.18 -0.07
CA TYR A 45 -0.79 -1.13 0.85
C TYR A 45 -0.14 -1.30 2.22
N GLY A 46 0.11 -2.53 2.66
CA GLY A 46 0.88 -2.80 3.87
C GLY A 46 2.34 -2.41 3.71
N SER A 47 2.98 -2.71 2.57
CA SER A 47 4.35 -2.28 2.32
C SER A 47 4.47 -0.75 2.25
N VAL A 48 3.53 -0.05 1.59
CA VAL A 48 3.61 1.42 1.51
C VAL A 48 3.43 2.04 2.89
N GLY A 49 2.52 1.50 3.70
CA GLY A 49 2.35 1.92 5.10
C GLY A 49 3.62 1.71 5.93
N PHE A 50 4.25 0.55 5.79
CA PHE A 50 5.50 0.22 6.46
C PHE A 50 6.67 1.14 6.03
N PHE A 51 6.92 1.28 4.73
CA PHE A 51 8.04 2.07 4.22
C PHE A 51 7.83 3.57 4.47
N CYS A 52 6.60 4.09 4.33
CA CYS A 52 6.28 5.46 4.71
C CYS A 52 6.53 5.71 6.20
N ALA A 53 6.11 4.81 7.08
CA ALA A 53 6.36 4.96 8.52
C ALA A 53 7.86 4.86 8.89
N ARG A 54 8.61 4.04 8.16
CA ARG A 54 10.05 3.86 8.35
C ARG A 54 10.86 5.05 7.85
N TRP A 55 10.55 5.57 6.66
CA TRP A 55 11.37 6.60 6.00
C TRP A 55 10.87 8.02 6.22
N ASN A 56 9.60 8.21 6.58
CA ASN A 56 9.01 9.49 7.00
C ASN A 56 8.59 9.46 8.49
N PRO A 57 9.53 9.29 9.43
CA PRO A 57 9.23 9.08 10.84
C PRO A 57 8.54 10.26 11.53
N ALA A 58 8.69 11.48 10.99
CA ALA A 58 8.08 12.70 11.50
C ALA A 58 6.60 12.85 11.08
N THR A 59 6.19 12.26 9.95
CA THR A 59 4.83 12.36 9.40
C THR A 59 4.39 11.01 8.81
N PRO A 60 4.39 9.92 9.61
CA PRO A 60 4.21 8.56 9.10
C PRO A 60 2.80 8.33 8.54
N TYR A 61 1.76 8.83 9.22
CA TYR A 61 0.37 8.63 8.85
C TYR A 61 -0.02 9.42 7.59
N THR A 62 0.43 10.68 7.49
CA THR A 62 0.20 11.51 6.29
C THR A 62 0.88 10.89 5.08
N ALA A 63 2.11 10.41 5.22
CA ALA A 63 2.81 9.72 4.15
C ALA A 63 2.13 8.40 3.76
N ALA A 64 1.67 7.60 4.72
CA ALA A 64 0.94 6.36 4.43
C ALA A 64 -0.39 6.64 3.69
N TYR A 65 -1.18 7.61 4.18
CA TYR A 65 -2.43 8.04 3.55
C TYR A 65 -2.22 8.49 2.10
N LEU A 66 -1.33 9.46 1.87
CA LEU A 66 -1.05 9.97 0.53
C LEU A 66 -0.50 8.88 -0.40
N GLY A 67 0.35 7.99 0.14
CA GLY A 67 0.89 6.86 -0.61
C GLY A 67 -0.19 5.89 -1.06
N ALA A 68 -1.12 5.55 -0.17
CA ALA A 68 -2.26 4.69 -0.50
C ALA A 68 -3.17 5.33 -1.56
N VAL A 69 -3.52 6.61 -1.39
CA VAL A 69 -4.36 7.35 -2.35
C VAL A 69 -3.69 7.41 -3.73
N LEU A 70 -2.41 7.75 -3.80
CA LEU A 70 -1.66 7.81 -5.07
C LEU A 70 -1.56 6.44 -5.73
N LEU A 71 -1.29 5.37 -4.97
CA LEU A 71 -1.22 4.02 -5.50
C LEU A 71 -2.58 3.54 -6.01
N SER A 72 -3.67 3.78 -5.28
CA SER A 72 -5.01 3.43 -5.73
C SER A 72 -5.38 4.21 -6.99
N PHE A 73 -5.13 5.51 -7.03
CA PHE A 73 -5.39 6.34 -8.20
C PHE A 73 -4.58 5.87 -9.43
N SER A 74 -3.29 5.60 -9.24
CA SER A 74 -2.42 5.07 -10.32
C SER A 74 -2.93 3.71 -10.81
N SER A 75 -3.42 2.86 -9.90
CA SER A 75 -4.00 1.57 -10.25
C SER A 75 -5.25 1.73 -11.12
N PHE A 76 -6.14 2.68 -10.80
CA PHE A 76 -7.32 2.95 -11.61
C PHE A 76 -6.97 3.46 -13.01
N LEU A 77 -5.97 4.35 -13.11
CA LEU A 77 -5.49 4.82 -14.40
C LEU A 77 -4.94 3.65 -15.24
N LEU A 78 -4.15 2.76 -14.65
CA LEU A 78 -3.63 1.58 -15.36
C LEU A 78 -4.75 0.65 -15.83
N TYR A 79 -5.72 0.34 -14.98
CA TYR A 79 -6.85 -0.50 -15.34
C TYR A 79 -7.70 0.09 -16.48
N GLN A 80 -7.97 1.40 -16.47
CA GLN A 80 -8.74 2.06 -17.52
C GLN A 80 -7.94 2.17 -18.84
N PHE A 81 -6.70 2.66 -18.78
CA PHE A 81 -5.95 3.03 -19.98
C PHE A 81 -5.09 1.90 -20.56
N VAL A 82 -4.60 0.98 -19.73
CA VAL A 82 -3.71 -0.11 -20.17
C VAL A 82 -4.49 -1.39 -20.36
N PHE A 83 -5.33 -1.75 -19.38
CA PHE A 83 -6.08 -3.01 -19.41
C PHE A 83 -7.48 -2.89 -20.02
N ASN A 84 -7.93 -1.67 -20.32
CA ASN A 84 -9.23 -1.37 -20.91
C ASN A 84 -10.41 -1.96 -20.10
N ILE A 85 -10.27 -1.95 -18.77
CA ILE A 85 -11.31 -2.38 -17.83
C ILE A 85 -12.11 -1.16 -17.41
N PHE A 86 -13.43 -1.17 -17.64
CA PHE A 86 -14.34 -0.10 -17.24
C PHE A 86 -14.62 -0.15 -15.73
N ILE A 87 -13.74 0.46 -14.95
CA ILE A 87 -13.86 0.50 -13.48
C ILE A 87 -14.89 1.53 -13.02
N PHE A 88 -15.01 2.65 -13.75
CA PHE A 88 -15.90 3.75 -13.39
C PHE A 88 -17.39 3.43 -13.50
N ALA A 89 -17.74 2.21 -13.92
CA ALA A 89 -19.11 1.70 -13.92
C ALA A 89 -19.61 1.34 -12.51
N ASP A 90 -18.72 1.14 -11.52
CA ASP A 90 -19.07 0.84 -10.12
C ASP A 90 -18.33 1.80 -9.15
N PRO A 91 -18.85 3.02 -8.96
CA PRO A 91 -18.22 4.01 -8.07
C PRO A 91 -18.24 3.59 -6.59
N ASP A 92 -19.24 2.84 -6.16
CA ASP A 92 -19.35 2.36 -4.78
C ASP A 92 -18.27 1.32 -4.47
N GLY A 93 -18.03 0.39 -5.41
CA GLY A 93 -16.95 -0.58 -5.34
C GLY A 93 -15.57 0.06 -5.28
N ILE A 94 -15.34 1.13 -6.05
CA ILE A 94 -14.11 1.93 -6.00
C ILE A 94 -13.93 2.58 -4.62
N GLY A 95 -14.95 3.27 -4.12
CA GLY A 95 -14.90 3.98 -2.84
C GLY A 95 -14.59 3.04 -1.68
N ARG A 96 -15.22 1.87 -1.64
CA ARG A 96 -14.93 0.82 -0.65
C ARG A 96 -13.50 0.31 -0.78
N SER A 97 -13.02 0.04 -1.99
CA SER A 97 -11.67 -0.48 -2.23
C SER A 97 -10.58 0.53 -1.83
N MET A 98 -10.76 1.81 -2.16
CA MET A 98 -9.86 2.89 -1.72
C MET A 98 -9.85 3.04 -0.20
N SER A 99 -11.03 2.98 0.42
CA SER A 99 -11.15 3.10 1.88
C SER A 99 -10.39 1.97 2.58
N LEU A 100 -10.54 0.73 2.09
CA LEU A 100 -9.79 -0.42 2.60
C LEU A 100 -8.28 -0.23 2.39
N ALA A 101 -7.85 0.17 1.21
CA ALA A 101 -6.44 0.44 0.91
C ALA A 101 -5.81 1.45 1.90
N VAL A 102 -6.52 2.55 2.17
CA VAL A 102 -6.10 3.57 3.13
C VAL A 102 -6.05 3.00 4.55
N VAL A 103 -7.09 2.28 4.99
CA VAL A 103 -7.14 1.67 6.33
C VAL A 103 -5.99 0.70 6.52
N PHE A 104 -5.72 -0.19 5.56
CA PHE A 104 -4.61 -1.12 5.62
C PHE A 104 -3.26 -0.39 5.68
N SER A 105 -3.06 0.64 4.85
CA SER A 105 -1.81 1.41 4.87
C SER A 105 -1.59 2.12 6.21
N LEU A 106 -2.62 2.76 6.76
CA LEU A 106 -2.56 3.42 8.06
C LEU A 106 -2.32 2.42 9.20
N LEU A 107 -2.94 1.25 9.15
CA LEU A 107 -2.75 0.19 10.14
C LEU A 107 -1.31 -0.33 10.16
N PHE A 108 -0.72 -0.58 8.99
CA PHE A 108 0.69 -0.97 8.91
C PHE A 108 1.62 0.16 9.35
N ALA A 109 1.31 1.42 9.01
CA ALA A 109 2.07 2.57 9.49
C ALA A 109 2.03 2.68 11.02
N TYR A 110 0.85 2.51 11.62
CA TYR A 110 0.65 2.51 13.07
C TYR A 110 1.45 1.40 13.76
N ILE A 111 1.32 0.15 13.29
CA ILE A 111 2.08 -0.98 13.83
C ILE A 111 3.59 -0.71 13.73
N THR A 112 4.05 -0.16 12.61
CA THR A 112 5.47 0.16 12.40
C THR A 112 5.96 1.22 13.38
N VAL A 113 5.16 2.26 13.63
CA VAL A 113 5.47 3.32 14.60
C VAL A 113 5.51 2.75 16.03
N LEU A 114 4.56 1.90 16.41
CA LEU A 114 4.55 1.25 17.73
C LEU A 114 5.80 0.39 17.95
N ILE A 115 6.15 -0.45 16.98
CA ILE A 115 7.34 -1.30 17.04
C ILE A 115 8.59 -0.43 17.18
N ARG A 116 8.68 0.67 16.42
CA ARG A 116 9.81 1.59 16.49
C ARG A 116 9.93 2.25 17.86
N LYS A 117 8.85 2.84 18.37
CA LYS A 117 8.83 3.49 19.69
C LYS A 117 9.16 2.54 20.83
N LYS A 118 8.70 1.28 20.75
CA LYS A 118 9.03 0.22 21.72
C LYS A 118 10.53 -0.12 21.68
N ARG A 119 11.13 -0.19 20.49
CA ARG A 119 12.58 -0.41 20.34
C ARG A 119 13.43 0.77 20.81
N GLU A 120 12.93 1.99 20.65
CA GLU A 120 13.59 3.23 21.11
C GLU A 120 13.43 3.46 22.62
N GLY A 121 12.70 2.58 23.34
CA GLY A 121 12.49 2.71 24.80
C GLY A 121 11.60 3.89 25.21
N VAL A 122 10.89 4.52 24.28
CA VAL A 122 10.07 5.72 24.51
C VAL A 122 8.67 5.36 25.05
N LEU A 123 8.26 4.11 24.93
CA LEU A 123 7.05 3.55 25.53
C LEU A 123 7.46 2.69 26.74
N THR A 124 7.79 3.34 27.84
CA THR A 124 7.85 2.76 29.20
C THR A 124 6.66 3.25 30.00
#